data_AF-A0A8T6M2L3-F1
#
_entry.id   AF-A0A8T6M2L3-F1
#
_cell.length_a   1.000
_cell.length_b   1.000
_cell.length_c   1.000
_cell.angle_alpha   90.00
_cell.angle_beta   90.00
_cell.angle_gamma   90.00
#
_symmetry.space_group_name_H-M   'P 1'
#
loop_
_entity.id
_entity.type
_entity.pdbx_description
1 polymer ?
#
loop_
_entity_poly.entity_id
_entity_poly.type
_entity_poly.pdbx_seq_one_letter_code
_entity_poly.pdbx_strand_id
1 'polypeptide(L)'
;MPNLTIEIKAIPNSPLFRIEKKNNQVIIHCKSPPEQNKANLEIVKELGRLTGSRVKIVKGLRSKRKTIVIDDISEEEFLKKL
;
A
#
# COMPACT_ATOMS: atom_id res chain seq x y z
N MET A 1 13.60 3.64 15.53
CA MET A 1 12.23 3.33 15.09
C MET A 1 12.34 2.58 13.77
N PRO A 2 11.95 1.29 13.70
CA PRO A 2 12.03 0.54 12.46
C PRO A 2 10.99 1.08 11.46
N ASN A 3 11.43 1.29 10.23
CA ASN A 3 10.57 1.66 9.11
C ASN A 3 10.58 0.52 8.10
N LEU A 4 9.40 -0.04 7.83
CA LEU A 4 9.25 -1.08 6.83
C LEU A 4 9.09 -0.45 5.46
N THR A 5 10.00 -0.76 4.54
CA THR A 5 9.91 -0.32 3.14
C THR A 5 9.53 -1.51 2.27
N ILE A 6 8.42 -1.42 1.54
CA ILE A 6 7.98 -2.47 0.61
C ILE A 6 7.61 -1.92 -0.75
N GLU A 7 7.78 -2.77 -1.76
CA GLU A 7 7.28 -2.52 -3.10
C GLU A 7 5.90 -3.13 -3.28
N ILE A 8 4.97 -2.30 -3.76
CA ILE A 8 3.60 -2.69 -4.05
C ILE A 8 3.27 -2.47 -5.52
N LYS A 9 2.31 -3.25 -6.03
CA LYS A 9 1.66 -3.03 -7.31
C LYS A 9 0.23 -2.57 -7.09
N ALA A 10 -0.06 -1.30 -7.40
CA ALA A 10 -1.39 -0.75 -7.36
C ALA A 10 -2.19 -1.12 -8.62
N ILE A 11 -3.39 -1.65 -8.43
CA ILE A 11 -4.39 -1.94 -9.47
C ILE A 11 -5.61 -1.05 -9.19
N PRO A 12 -5.69 0.13 -9.82
CA PRO A 12 -6.84 1.04 -9.64
C PRO A 12 -8.08 0.50 -10.37
N ASN A 13 -9.23 1.14 -10.15
CA ASN A 13 -10.53 0.78 -10.75
C ASN A 13 -10.97 -0.68 -10.46
N SER A 14 -10.59 -1.21 -9.29
CA SER A 14 -11.07 -2.51 -8.83
C SER A 14 -12.45 -2.37 -8.18
N PRO A 15 -13.31 -3.40 -8.21
CA PRO A 15 -14.64 -3.33 -7.57
C PRO A 15 -14.54 -3.15 -6.04
N LEU A 16 -13.44 -3.59 -5.44
CA LEU A 16 -13.21 -3.55 -4.00
C LEU A 16 -11.74 -3.32 -3.65
N PHE A 17 -11.50 -2.75 -2.47
CA PHE A 17 -10.16 -2.62 -1.92
C PHE A 17 -9.72 -4.00 -1.42
N ARG A 18 -8.58 -4.47 -1.90
CA ARG A 18 -8.02 -5.77 -1.51
C ARG A 18 -6.50 -5.73 -1.55
N ILE A 19 -5.87 -6.41 -0.62
CA ILE A 19 -4.43 -6.64 -0.62
C ILE A 19 -4.19 -8.12 -0.89
N GLU A 20 -3.29 -8.43 -1.82
CA GLU A 20 -2.92 -9.80 -2.17
C GLU A 20 -1.39 -9.93 -2.16
N LYS A 21 -0.87 -11.02 -1.59
CA LYS A 21 0.55 -11.36 -1.67
C LYS A 21 0.74 -12.45 -2.75
N LYS A 22 1.46 -12.14 -3.83
CA LYS A 22 1.73 -13.07 -4.93
C LYS A 22 3.21 -13.08 -5.27
N ASN A 23 3.87 -14.24 -5.18
CA ASN A 23 5.28 -14.42 -5.54
C ASN A 23 6.21 -13.34 -4.98
N ASN A 24 6.13 -13.08 -3.67
CA ASN A 24 6.89 -12.03 -2.98
C ASN A 24 6.56 -10.57 -3.39
N GLN A 25 5.50 -10.35 -4.15
CA GLN A 25 4.98 -9.02 -4.47
C GLN A 25 3.65 -8.77 -3.78
N VAL A 26 3.49 -7.58 -3.18
CA VAL A 26 2.21 -7.13 -2.63
C VAL A 26 1.44 -6.39 -3.73
N ILE A 27 0.21 -6.82 -3.99
CA ILE A 27 -0.69 -6.24 -4.97
C ILE A 27 -1.84 -5.57 -4.21
N ILE A 28 -2.09 -4.29 -4.48
CA ILE A 28 -3.17 -3.54 -3.84
C ILE A 28 -4.18 -3.12 -4.89
N HIS A 29 -5.38 -3.68 -4.79
CA HIS A 29 -6.54 -3.31 -5.55
C HIS A 29 -7.18 -2.09 -4.89
N CYS A 30 -7.40 -1.02 -5.66
CA CYS A 30 -8.03 0.20 -5.18
C CYS A 30 -9.34 0.43 -5.92
N LYS A 31 -10.37 0.89 -5.23
CA LYS A 31 -11.62 1.30 -5.87
C LYS A 31 -11.44 2.58 -6.67
N SER A 32 -10.65 3.50 -6.14
CA SER A 32 -10.44 4.80 -6.74
C SER A 32 -9.69 4.72 -8.06
N PRO A 33 -9.99 5.64 -9.00
CA PRO A 33 -9.21 5.79 -10.21
C PRO A 33 -7.78 6.27 -9.90
N PRO A 34 -6.82 6.04 -10.80
CA PRO A 34 -5.44 6.52 -10.63
C PRO A 34 -5.32 8.05 -10.79
N GLU A 35 -6.40 8.72 -11.14
CA GLU A 35 -6.48 10.15 -11.40
C GLU A 35 -6.44 10.98 -10.11
N GLN A 36 -5.89 12.20 -10.21
CA GLN A 36 -5.91 13.19 -9.14
C GLN A 36 -5.45 12.65 -7.76
N ASN A 37 -4.49 11.72 -7.73
CA ASN A 37 -3.96 11.14 -6.50
C ASN A 37 -4.96 10.29 -5.69
N LYS A 38 -6.16 9.99 -6.21
CA LYS A 38 -7.23 9.31 -5.45
C LYS A 38 -6.83 7.90 -5.01
N ALA A 39 -6.31 7.08 -5.92
CA ALA A 39 -5.79 5.75 -5.58
C ALA A 39 -4.65 5.80 -4.53
N ASN A 40 -3.76 6.81 -4.61
CA ASN A 40 -2.66 6.94 -3.65
C ASN A 40 -3.19 7.27 -2.24
N LEU A 41 -4.19 8.16 -2.15
CA LEU A 41 -4.83 8.52 -0.89
C LEU A 41 -5.57 7.33 -0.29
N GLU A 42 -6.28 6.55 -1.11
CA GLU A 42 -6.95 5.31 -0.67
C GLU A 42 -5.95 4.30 -0.10
N ILE A 43 -4.85 4.04 -0.81
CA ILE A 43 -3.78 3.13 -0.35
C ILE A 43 -3.24 3.56 1.01
N VAL A 44 -2.86 4.84 1.15
CA VAL A 44 -2.29 5.36 2.40
C VAL A 44 -3.30 5.29 3.54
N LYS A 45 -4.58 5.61 3.27
CA LYS A 45 -5.64 5.59 4.26
C LYS A 45 -5.97 4.18 4.74
N GLU A 46 -6.17 3.25 3.82
CA GLU A 46 -6.54 1.87 4.14
C GLU A 46 -5.37 1.12 4.77
N LEU A 47 -4.15 1.27 4.25
CA LEU A 47 -2.97 0.68 4.88
C LEU A 47 -2.71 1.28 6.25
N GLY A 48 -2.85 2.60 6.43
CA GLY A 48 -2.70 3.23 7.73
C GLY A 48 -3.73 2.75 8.74
N ARG A 49 -4.97 2.50 8.30
CA ARG A 49 -6.01 1.89 9.13
C ARG A 49 -5.70 0.43 9.49
N LEU A 50 -5.18 -0.34 8.54
CA LEU A 50 -4.82 -1.74 8.72
C LEU A 50 -3.64 -1.91 9.68
N THR A 51 -2.58 -1.12 9.48
CA THR A 51 -1.36 -1.23 10.29
C THR A 51 -1.45 -0.49 11.61
N GLY A 52 -2.28 0.55 11.69
CA GLY A 52 -2.29 1.51 12.81
C GLY A 52 -1.10 2.49 12.75
N SER A 53 -0.34 2.46 11.66
CA SER A 53 0.91 3.18 11.50
C SER A 53 0.83 4.25 10.41
N ARG A 54 1.77 5.18 10.44
CA ARG A 54 1.89 6.19 9.39
C ARG A 54 2.44 5.54 8.11
N VAL A 55 1.67 5.62 7.03
CA VAL A 55 2.04 5.10 5.72
C VAL A 55 2.36 6.26 4.78
N LYS A 56 3.43 6.12 3.98
CA LYS A 56 3.84 7.12 2.98
C LYS A 56 4.25 6.43 1.68
N ILE A 57 3.86 7.00 0.55
CA ILE A 57 4.39 6.60 -0.76
C ILE A 57 5.65 7.42 -1.03
N VAL A 58 6.81 6.77 -1.09
CA VAL A 58 8.11 7.43 -1.32
C VAL A 58 8.55 7.42 -2.78
N LYS A 59 8.06 6.44 -3.57
CA LYS A 59 8.33 6.35 -5.02
C LYS A 59 7.13 5.82 -5.78
N GLY A 60 7.06 6.14 -7.07
CA GLY A 60 6.04 5.61 -7.98
C GLY A 60 4.69 6.32 -7.90
N LEU A 61 4.63 7.59 -7.51
CA LEU A 61 3.38 8.36 -7.43
C LEU A 61 2.55 8.30 -8.73
N ARG A 62 3.22 8.31 -9.89
CA ARG A 62 2.61 8.18 -11.25
C ARG A 62 2.65 6.77 -11.84
N SER A 63 3.25 5.80 -11.14
CA SER A 63 3.43 4.42 -11.62
C SER A 63 2.47 3.46 -10.91
N LYS A 64 2.17 2.33 -11.56
CA LYS A 64 1.48 1.19 -10.93
C LYS A 64 2.38 0.48 -9.91
N ARG A 65 3.71 0.52 -10.09
CA ARG A 65 4.67 0.02 -9.09
C ARG A 65 5.06 1.18 -8.18
N LYS A 66 4.86 1.01 -6.87
CA LYS A 66 5.07 2.05 -5.86
C LYS A 66 5.92 1.49 -4.74
N THR A 67 6.74 2.34 -4.15
CA THR A 67 7.46 2.01 -2.92
C THR A 67 6.77 2.75 -1.79
N ILE A 68 6.36 2.01 -0.77
CA ILE A 68 5.72 2.56 0.42
C ILE A 68 6.61 2.32 1.64
N VAL A 69 6.57 3.28 2.55
CA VAL A 69 7.20 3.20 3.86
C VAL A 69 6.09 3.21 4.90
N ILE A 70 6.19 2.27 5.84
CA ILE A 70 5.30 2.18 7.00
C ILE A 70 6.16 2.39 8.24
N ASP A 71 5.86 3.46 8.96
CA ASP A 71 6.59 3.84 10.16
C ASP A 71 6.19 2.88 11.33
N ASP A 72 7.11 2.58 12.23
CA ASP A 72 6.85 1.82 13.48
C ASP A 72 6.19 0.44 13.29
N ILE A 73 6.51 -0.28 12.22
CA ILE A 73 6.07 -1.67 12.02
C ILE A 73 7.22 -2.56 11.52
N SER A 74 7.25 -3.81 11.95
CA SER A 74 8.16 -4.83 11.42
C SER A 74 7.54 -5.58 10.24
N GLU A 75 8.36 -6.25 9.43
CA GLU A 75 7.85 -7.09 8.33
C GLU A 75 6.94 -8.19 8.83
N GLU A 76 7.31 -8.89 9.92
CA GLU A 76 6.49 -9.94 10.52
C GLU A 76 5.12 -9.43 10.99
N GLU A 77 5.09 -8.26 11.64
CA GLU A 77 3.84 -7.67 12.09
C GLU A 77 2.97 -7.25 10.91
N PHE A 78 3.57 -6.67 9.87
CA PHE A 78 2.85 -6.33 8.64
C PHE A 78 2.25 -7.56 7.97
N LEU A 79 3.00 -8.65 7.86
CA LEU A 79 2.53 -9.90 7.27
C LEU A 79 1.38 -10.56 8.07
N LYS A 80 1.30 -10.34 9.39
CA LYS A 80 0.17 -10.80 10.22
C LYS A 80 -1.12 -9.99 9.98
N LYS A 81 -1.01 -8.78 9.45
CA LYS A 81 -2.14 -7.87 9.23
C LYS A 81 -2.67 -7.89 7.79
N LEU A 82 -1.93 -8.47 6.84
CA LEU A 82 -2.34 -8.70 5.45
C LEU A 82 -3.37 -9.83 5.34
#